data_AF-M5BHY0-F1
#
_entry.id   AF-M5BHY0-F1
#
_cell.length_a   1.000
_cell.length_b   1.000
_cell.length_c   1.000
_cell.angle_alpha   90.00
_cell.angle_beta   90.00
_cell.angle_gamma   90.00
#
_symmetry.space_group_name_H-M   'P 1'
#
loop_
_entity.id
_entity.type
_entity.pdbx_description
1 polymer ?
#
loop_
_entity_poly.entity_id
_entity_poly.type
_entity_poly.pdbx_seq_one_letter_code
_entity_poly.pdbx_strand_id
1 'polypeptide(L)'
;MDLTYKRRFTDTKIPEAYEALILDALKGDHSNFVRDDELDVAWKIFTPILHWIEGRDGPAPRPQPYPYGSRGPKELDTFIGKYGYKRADTGYSWPQTNLANL
;
A
#
# COMPACT_ATOMS: atom_id res chain seq x y z
N MET A 1 10.92 13.94 13.30
CA MET A 1 9.65 14.17 14.01
C MET A 1 8.88 12.85 14.01
N ASP A 2 8.31 12.45 15.16
CA ASP A 2 7.59 11.18 15.33
C ASP A 2 6.18 11.43 15.88
N LEU A 3 5.17 10.86 15.24
CA LEU A 3 3.78 10.87 15.70
C LEU A 3 3.23 9.44 15.69
N THR A 4 3.38 8.77 16.81
CA THR A 4 2.77 7.45 17.02
C THR A 4 1.35 7.61 17.57
N TYR A 5 0.34 7.24 16.78
CA TYR A 5 -1.09 7.42 17.11
C TYR A 5 -1.48 6.82 18.46
N LYS A 6 -1.08 5.55 18.70
CA LYS A 6 -1.35 4.84 19.96
C LYS A 6 -0.80 5.54 21.20
N ARG A 7 0.34 6.24 21.07
CA ARG A 7 0.97 6.97 22.19
C ARG A 7 0.30 8.32 22.44
N ARG A 8 -0.09 9.02 21.37
CA ARG A 8 -0.60 10.39 21.45
C ARG A 8 -2.09 10.49 21.74
N PHE A 9 -2.86 9.46 21.40
CA PHE A 9 -4.32 9.40 21.54
C PHE A 9 -4.73 8.09 22.22
N THR A 10 -4.42 7.97 23.51
CA THR A 10 -4.68 6.76 24.31
C THR A 10 -6.16 6.46 24.48
N ASP A 11 -7.00 7.49 24.58
CA ASP A 11 -8.41 7.38 24.93
C ASP A 11 -9.37 7.51 23.73
N THR A 12 -8.82 7.56 22.50
CA THR A 12 -9.61 7.74 21.28
C THR A 12 -9.77 6.42 20.55
N LYS A 13 -11.03 5.98 20.34
CA LYS A 13 -11.31 4.86 19.43
C LYS A 13 -11.13 5.34 18.00
N ILE A 14 -10.19 4.75 17.27
CA ILE A 14 -10.09 4.91 15.82
C ILE A 14 -11.17 3.99 15.22
N PRO A 15 -12.15 4.52 14.48
CA PRO A 15 -13.18 3.68 13.87
C PRO A 15 -12.56 2.75 12.84
N GLU A 16 -13.09 1.53 12.75
CA GLU A 16 -12.71 0.60 11.70
C GLU A 16 -13.17 1.12 10.34
N ALA A 17 -12.48 0.70 9.26
CA ALA A 17 -12.74 1.22 7.92
C ALA A 17 -14.23 1.14 7.52
N TYR A 18 -14.90 0.02 7.82
CA TYR A 18 -16.32 -0.14 7.51
C TYR A 18 -17.25 0.65 8.44
N GLU A 19 -16.88 0.88 9.70
CA GLU A 19 -17.68 1.70 10.62
C GLU A 19 -17.79 3.14 10.07
N ALA A 20 -16.67 3.68 9.60
CA ALA A 20 -16.62 5.01 8.99
C ALA A 20 -17.39 5.06 7.66
N LEU A 21 -17.12 4.12 6.74
CA LEU A 21 -17.76 4.12 5.41
C LEU A 21 -19.29 3.95 5.47
N ILE A 22 -19.79 3.12 6.38
CA ILE A 22 -21.24 2.95 6.56
C ILE A 22 -21.86 4.25 7.10
N LEU A 23 -21.20 4.91 8.07
CA LEU A 23 -21.66 6.18 8.60
C LEU A 23 -21.69 7.28 7.53
N ASP A 24 -20.67 7.32 6.66
CA ASP A 24 -20.58 8.28 5.56
C ASP A 24 -21.69 8.04 4.53
N ALA A 25 -21.97 6.77 4.18
CA ALA A 25 -23.10 6.42 3.33
C ALA A 25 -24.46 6.86 3.91
N LEU A 26 -24.66 6.72 5.22
CA LEU A 26 -25.88 7.16 5.90
C LEU A 26 -26.03 8.69 5.95
N LYS A 27 -24.90 9.41 6.01
CA LYS A 27 -24.86 10.87 5.97
C LYS A 27 -24.98 11.45 4.56
N GLY A 28 -24.90 10.59 3.53
CA GLY A 28 -24.82 11.03 2.14
C GLY A 28 -23.49 11.71 1.80
N ASP A 29 -22.43 11.42 2.56
CA ASP A 29 -21.08 11.87 2.24
C ASP A 29 -20.41 10.85 1.32
N HIS A 30 -20.14 11.28 0.09
CA HIS A 30 -19.55 10.44 -0.95
C HIS A 30 -18.03 10.62 -1.08
N SER A 31 -17.39 11.39 -0.19
CA SER A 31 -15.96 11.76 -0.33
C SER A 31 -15.00 10.57 -0.23
N ASN A 32 -15.37 9.52 0.50
CA ASN A 32 -14.57 8.30 0.68
C ASN A 32 -14.96 7.17 -0.30
N PHE A 33 -15.82 7.45 -1.28
CA PHE A 33 -16.27 6.49 -2.28
C PHE A 33 -15.65 6.78 -3.63
N VAL A 34 -15.25 5.73 -4.33
CA VAL A 34 -14.67 5.83 -5.68
C VAL A 34 -15.75 6.29 -6.65
N ARG A 35 -15.45 7.34 -7.42
CA ARG A 35 -16.34 7.85 -8.46
C ARG A 35 -16.21 7.05 -9.77
N ASP A 36 -17.19 7.19 -10.65
CA ASP A 36 -17.24 6.50 -11.94
C ASP A 36 -16.09 6.91 -12.87
N ASP A 37 -15.75 8.19 -12.92
CA ASP A 37 -14.61 8.74 -13.67
C ASP A 37 -13.26 8.24 -13.12
N GLU A 38 -13.09 8.19 -11.80
CA GLU A 38 -11.90 7.63 -11.15
C GLU A 38 -11.71 6.15 -11.48
N LEU A 39 -12.81 5.38 -11.44
CA LEU A 39 -12.80 3.96 -11.75
C LEU A 39 -12.43 3.69 -13.21
N ASP A 40 -13.00 4.44 -14.16
CA ASP A 40 -12.70 4.30 -15.59
C ASP A 40 -11.22 4.58 -15.87
N VAL A 41 -10.65 5.63 -15.28
CA VAL A 41 -9.22 5.95 -15.43
C VAL A 41 -8.33 4.88 -14.81
N ALA A 42 -8.69 4.35 -13.63
CA ALA A 42 -7.94 3.27 -12.99
C ALA A 42 -7.89 2.02 -13.88
N TRP A 43 -9.04 1.61 -14.44
CA TRP A 43 -9.10 0.51 -15.39
C TRP A 43 -8.29 0.79 -16.64
N LYS A 44 -8.42 1.99 -17.23
CA LYS A 44 -7.64 2.36 -18.41
C LYS A 44 -6.12 2.25 -18.20
N ILE A 45 -5.62 2.55 -17.01
CA ILE A 45 -4.20 2.43 -16.65
C ILE A 45 -3.78 0.95 -16.52
N PHE A 46 -4.58 0.11 -15.88
CA PHE A 46 -4.19 -1.28 -15.56
C PHE A 46 -4.62 -2.32 -16.60
N THR A 47 -5.65 -2.07 -17.42
CA THR A 47 -6.13 -3.01 -18.43
C THR A 47 -5.05 -3.47 -19.41
N PRO A 48 -4.17 -2.60 -19.96
CA PRO A 48 -3.12 -3.07 -20.88
C PRO A 48 -2.14 -4.06 -20.24
N ILE A 49 -1.74 -3.82 -18.98
CA ILE A 49 -0.82 -4.74 -18.29
C ILE A 49 -1.53 -6.05 -17.89
N LEU A 50 -2.81 -5.99 -17.54
CA LEU A 50 -3.61 -7.19 -17.27
C LEU A 50 -3.78 -8.06 -18.53
N HIS A 51 -4.08 -7.45 -19.68
CA HIS A 51 -4.15 -8.18 -20.96
C HIS A 51 -2.81 -8.82 -21.35
N TRP A 52 -1.70 -8.13 -21.08
CA TRP A 52 -0.36 -8.69 -21.27
C TRP A 52 -0.09 -9.88 -20.32
N ILE A 53 -0.50 -9.79 -19.05
CA ILE A 53 -0.38 -10.90 -18.08
C ILE A 53 -1.20 -12.11 -18.51
N GLU A 54 -2.39 -11.90 -19.05
CA GLU A 54 -3.27 -12.96 -19.59
C GLU A 54 -2.74 -13.57 -20.90
N GLY A 55 -1.72 -12.98 -21.52
CA GLY A 55 -1.16 -13.44 -22.79
C GLY A 55 -2.01 -13.11 -24.02
N ARG A 56 -2.88 -12.09 -23.94
CA ARG A 56 -3.69 -11.65 -25.10
C ARG A 56 -2.83 -11.04 -26.21
N ASP A 57 -1.74 -10.37 -25.84
CA ASP A 57 -0.85 -9.65 -26.75
C ASP A 57 0.55 -10.32 -26.87
N GLY A 58 0.70 -11.58 -26.45
CA GLY A 58 1.98 -12.31 -26.51
C GLY A 58 2.10 -13.44 -25.48
N PRO A 59 3.30 -14.05 -25.32
CA PRO A 59 3.50 -15.07 -24.29
C PRO A 59 3.32 -14.46 -22.89
N ALA A 60 2.45 -15.07 -22.09
CA ALA A 60 2.20 -14.65 -20.73
C ALA A 60 3.50 -14.63 -19.89
N PRO A 61 3.73 -13.57 -19.09
CA PRO A 61 4.91 -13.47 -18.25
C PRO A 61 4.89 -14.54 -17.15
N ARG A 62 6.08 -15.03 -16.79
CA ARG A 62 6.24 -15.94 -15.65
C ARG A 62 6.62 -15.14 -14.40
N PRO A 63 5.86 -15.22 -13.31
CA PRO A 63 6.24 -14.59 -12.05
C PRO A 63 7.57 -15.13 -11.54
N GLN A 64 8.42 -14.25 -11.03
CA GLN A 64 9.69 -14.64 -10.42
C GLN A 64 9.42 -15.25 -9.03
N PRO A 65 9.95 -16.46 -8.73
CA PRO A 65 9.77 -17.06 -7.41
C PRO A 65 10.56 -16.29 -6.35
N TYR A 66 10.01 -16.26 -5.13
CA TYR A 66 10.68 -15.66 -3.98
C TYR A 66 10.35 -16.47 -2.71
N PRO A 67 11.26 -16.55 -1.73
CA PRO A 67 11.02 -17.28 -0.48
C PRO A 67 9.86 -16.66 0.32
N TYR A 68 9.08 -17.50 0.99
CA TYR A 68 8.06 -17.04 1.92
C TYR A 68 8.67 -16.19 3.05
N GLY A 69 8.04 -15.07 3.40
CA GLY A 69 8.55 -14.11 4.38
C GLY A 69 9.64 -13.16 3.86
N SER A 70 10.09 -13.32 2.61
CA SER A 70 10.99 -12.35 1.97
C SER A 70 10.24 -11.10 1.48
N ARG A 71 10.99 -10.04 1.14
CA ARG A 71 10.45 -8.77 0.62
C ARG A 71 10.17 -8.78 -0.90
N GLY A 72 10.08 -9.97 -1.49
CA GLY A 72 9.86 -10.18 -2.92
C GLY A 72 11.12 -10.62 -3.69
N PRO A 73 11.06 -10.64 -5.03
CA PRO A 73 12.16 -11.06 -5.90
C PRO A 73 13.37 -10.13 -5.83
N LYS A 74 14.58 -10.67 -6.04
CA LYS A 74 15.83 -9.88 -6.06
C LYS A 74 15.84 -8.78 -7.13
N GLU A 75 15.20 -9.03 -8.26
CA GLU A 75 15.10 -8.07 -9.38
C GLU A 75 14.35 -6.79 -8.99
N LEU A 76 13.52 -6.84 -7.94
CA LEU A 76 12.75 -5.70 -7.45
C LEU A 76 13.66 -4.57 -6.97
N ASP A 77 14.78 -4.88 -6.30
CA ASP A 77 15.71 -3.86 -5.80
C ASP A 77 16.40 -3.13 -6.96
N THR A 78 16.77 -3.87 -8.01
CA THR A 78 17.34 -3.29 -9.24
C THR A 78 16.32 -2.43 -9.98
N PHE A 79 15.07 -2.89 -10.11
CA PHE A 79 13.98 -2.15 -10.75
C PHE A 79 13.71 -0.83 -10.03
N ILE A 80 13.56 -0.85 -8.71
CA ILE A 80 13.24 0.34 -7.94
C ILE A 80 14.43 1.32 -7.93
N GLY A 81 15.66 0.81 -7.86
CA GLY A 81 16.89 1.61 -7.94
C GLY A 81 17.03 2.38 -9.26
N LYS A 82 16.55 1.80 -10.37
CA LYS A 82 16.49 2.48 -11.68
C LYS A 82 15.63 3.76 -11.65
N TYR A 83 14.57 3.77 -10.84
CA TYR A 83 13.68 4.93 -10.66
C TYR A 83 14.10 5.83 -9.48
N GLY A 84 15.32 5.65 -8.95
CA GLY A 84 15.91 6.53 -7.95
C GLY A 84 15.50 6.26 -6.51
N TYR A 85 14.63 5.29 -6.25
CA TYR A 85 14.31 4.91 -4.87
C TYR A 85 15.31 3.86 -4.37
N LYS A 86 15.95 4.18 -3.25
CA LYS A 86 16.84 3.26 -2.54
C LYS A 86 16.16 2.83 -1.27
N ARG A 87 15.99 1.52 -1.08
CA ARG A 87 15.54 1.00 0.20
C ARG A 87 16.57 1.36 1.27
N ALA A 88 16.08 1.80 2.43
CA ALA A 88 16.93 2.08 3.58
C ALA A 88 17.50 0.76 4.11
N ASP A 89 18.61 0.31 3.53
CA ASP A 89 19.19 -1.01 3.83
C ASP A 89 20.31 -0.94 4.86
N THR A 90 20.79 0.25 5.23
CA THR A 90 21.81 0.42 6.26
C THR A 90 21.81 1.87 6.78
N GLY A 91 21.71 2.04 8.10
CA GLY A 91 22.00 3.32 8.79
C GLY A 91 20.82 3.97 9.52
N TYR A 92 19.58 3.57 9.24
CA TYR A 92 18.44 4.03 10.03
C TYR A 92 18.10 3.00 11.10
N SER A 93 18.43 3.32 12.36
CA SER A 93 18.02 2.54 13.53
C SER A 93 16.83 3.23 14.18
N TRP A 94 15.66 2.59 14.20
CA TRP A 94 14.53 3.03 15.00
C TRP A 94 14.86 2.75 16.48
N PRO A 95 14.97 3.76 17.35
CA PRO A 95 15.22 3.52 18.78
C PRO A 95 14.03 2.77 19.37
N GLN A 96 14.27 1.63 20.02
CA GLN A 96 13.25 0.94 20.82
C GLN A 96 12.85 1.85 21.98
N THR A 97 11.69 2.51 21.86
CA THR A 97 11.13 3.28 22.98
C THR A 97 10.59 2.28 23.99
N ASN A 98 11.32 2.07 25.09
CA ASN A 98 10.93 1.13 26.14
C ASN A 98 9.68 1.67 26.86
N LEU A 99 8.56 0.98 26.68
CA LEU A 99 7.24 1.37 27.19
C LEU A 99 7.11 1.27 28.72
N ALA A 100 8.08 0.67 29.41
CA ALA A 100 8.09 0.51 30.87
C ALA A 100 8.65 1.72 31.64
N ASN A 101 9.28 2.68 30.96
CA ASN A 101 9.89 3.87 31.57
C ASN A 101 9.09 5.17 31.32
N LEU A 102 7.79 5.05 31.00
CA LEU A 102 6.84 6.16 30.91
C LEU A 102 5.78 6.04 32.00
#